data_AF-A0A7W1J2F0-F1
#
_entry.id   AF-A0A7W1J2F0-F1
#
_cell.length_a   1.000
_cell.length_b   1.000
_cell.length_c   1.000
_cell.angle_alpha   90.00
_cell.angle_beta   90.00
_cell.angle_gamma   90.00
#
_symmetry.space_group_name_H-M   'P 1'
#
loop_
_entity.id
_entity.type
_entity.pdbx_description
1 polymer ?
#
loop_
_entity_poly.entity_id
_entity_poly.type
_entity_poly.pdbx_seq_one_letter_code
_entity_poly.pdbx_strand_id
1 'polypeptide(L)'
;MSALIASLSLTFLVRMRADADESRQIIADVQARIMLVAGCNYIQEASRMGWEVGPGEREAFGWVDVRDGLEGPKTRSLDPNTGRTPAVRPEDGPRSINFPVGTSARFPMWVWHRTPYAIAADAVFNPIEREPSHPDFAMPYLRYPDPQPAVVNYWTPGGAGSAVNDQNFDRGLIDPTSDYVHGDPRPRMNSTGMAWFRVHRSGPARFIITCGAGATQGFRRWTDMSLTDRQQFGDDEPLWLDLRNQEAIMWYEVEWSPAVGGATYQCIDNEQRPDHYQWRPFNPVHENYPGGHQSQTHARNMVGTFRYIQRLRHEPTDW
;
A
#
# COMPACT_ATOMS: atom_id res chain seq x y z
N MET A 1 -6.85 10.18 -58.88
CA MET A 1 -6.42 11.00 -57.72
C MET A 1 -7.10 10.55 -56.43
N SER A 2 -8.44 10.41 -56.40
CA SER A 2 -9.19 9.98 -55.20
C SER A 2 -8.79 8.60 -54.67
N ALA A 3 -8.51 7.61 -55.55
CA ALA A 3 -8.05 6.28 -55.15
C ALA A 3 -6.67 6.31 -54.44
N LEU A 4 -5.79 7.25 -54.84
CA LEU A 4 -4.45 7.39 -54.29
C LEU A 4 -4.50 8.06 -52.90
N ILE A 5 -5.38 9.05 -52.74
CA ILE A 5 -5.67 9.66 -51.43
C ILE A 5 -6.29 8.61 -50.50
N ALA A 6 -7.26 7.82 -50.97
CA ALA A 6 -7.87 6.76 -50.17
C ALA A 6 -6.84 5.69 -49.74
N SER A 7 -5.92 5.28 -50.61
CA SER A 7 -4.86 4.34 -50.25
C SER A 7 -3.87 4.93 -49.23
N LEU A 8 -3.54 6.22 -49.33
CA LEU A 8 -2.67 6.89 -48.36
C LEU A 8 -3.35 7.01 -46.99
N SER A 9 -4.64 7.38 -46.97
CA SER A 9 -5.43 7.44 -45.73
C SER A 9 -5.56 6.07 -45.07
N LEU A 10 -5.77 5.00 -45.84
CA LEU A 10 -5.84 3.64 -45.30
C LEU A 10 -4.49 3.22 -44.69
N THR A 11 -3.39 3.43 -45.42
CA THR A 11 -2.03 3.12 -44.90
C THR A 11 -1.73 3.90 -43.63
N PHE A 12 -2.12 5.17 -43.57
CA PHE A 12 -1.97 5.99 -42.36
C PHE A 12 -2.77 5.43 -41.18
N LEU A 13 -4.04 5.06 -41.40
CA LEU A 13 -4.89 4.47 -40.35
C LEU A 13 -4.35 3.12 -39.86
N VAL A 14 -3.87 2.26 -40.77
CA VAL A 14 -3.25 0.97 -40.42
C VAL A 14 -2.01 1.19 -39.57
N ARG A 15 -1.17 2.15 -39.94
CA ARG A 15 0.04 2.48 -39.16
C ARG A 15 -0.32 3.05 -37.78
N MET A 16 -1.24 4.00 -37.71
CA MET A 16 -1.72 4.53 -36.42
C MET A 16 -2.27 3.44 -35.51
N ARG A 17 -2.98 2.46 -36.07
CA ARG A 17 -3.50 1.31 -35.30
C ARG A 17 -2.38 0.43 -34.78
N ALA A 18 -1.39 0.12 -35.63
CA ALA A 18 -0.22 -0.67 -35.23
C ALA A 18 0.58 0.01 -34.10
N ASP A 19 0.85 1.32 -34.24
CA ASP A 19 1.56 2.10 -33.21
C ASP A 19 0.76 2.14 -31.88
N ALA A 20 -0.57 2.21 -31.97
CA ALA A 20 -1.46 2.18 -30.81
C ALA A 20 -1.57 0.79 -30.15
N ASP A 21 -1.47 -0.30 -30.93
CA ASP A 21 -1.42 -1.67 -30.42
C ASP A 21 -0.08 -1.92 -29.70
N GLU A 22 1.04 -1.49 -30.28
CA GLU A 22 2.37 -1.57 -29.66
C GLU A 22 2.44 -0.77 -28.36
N SER A 23 1.95 0.48 -28.38
CA SER A 23 1.91 1.33 -27.18
C SER A 23 1.08 0.71 -26.07
N ARG A 24 -0.05 0.07 -26.39
CA ARG A 24 -0.90 -0.63 -25.41
C ARG A 24 -0.18 -1.81 -24.76
N GLN A 25 0.59 -2.58 -25.53
CA GLN A 25 1.38 -3.69 -24.98
C GLN A 25 2.45 -3.18 -24.00
N ILE A 26 3.15 -2.10 -24.35
CA ILE A 26 4.17 -1.49 -23.47
C ILE A 26 3.51 -0.98 -22.18
N ILE A 27 2.38 -0.30 -22.27
CA ILE A 27 1.65 0.19 -21.09
C ILE A 27 1.22 -0.98 -20.20
N ALA A 28 0.70 -2.07 -20.77
CA ALA A 28 0.31 -3.25 -20.02
C ALA A 28 1.51 -3.93 -19.32
N ASP A 29 2.65 -4.05 -19.99
CA ASP A 29 3.90 -4.58 -19.39
C ASP A 29 4.37 -3.71 -18.22
N VAL A 30 4.36 -2.38 -18.39
CA VAL A 30 4.72 -1.43 -17.32
C VAL A 30 3.74 -1.50 -16.16
N GLN A 31 2.44 -1.54 -16.42
CA GLN A 31 1.40 -1.66 -15.38
C GLN A 31 1.59 -2.94 -14.57
N ALA A 32 1.77 -4.09 -15.23
CA ALA A 32 2.02 -5.36 -14.56
C ALA A 32 3.30 -5.32 -13.70
N ARG A 33 4.36 -4.61 -14.13
CA ARG A 33 5.58 -4.43 -13.31
C ARG A 33 5.38 -3.51 -12.12
N ILE A 34 4.57 -2.45 -12.26
CA ILE A 34 4.23 -1.58 -11.13
C ILE A 34 3.45 -2.40 -10.08
N MET A 35 2.62 -3.34 -10.50
CA MET A 35 1.88 -4.23 -9.60
C MET A 35 2.80 -5.16 -8.78
N LEU A 36 3.99 -5.50 -9.28
CA LEU A 36 4.99 -6.21 -8.46
C LEU A 36 5.41 -5.36 -7.26
N VAL A 37 5.66 -4.06 -7.46
CA VAL A 37 6.00 -3.14 -6.38
C VAL A 37 4.86 -3.04 -5.37
N ALA A 38 3.60 -2.99 -5.86
CA ALA A 38 2.43 -3.01 -4.98
C ALA A 38 2.35 -4.32 -4.16
N GLY A 39 2.60 -5.48 -4.77
CA GLY A 39 2.65 -6.77 -4.07
C GLY A 39 3.78 -6.85 -3.03
N CYS A 40 4.96 -6.31 -3.36
CA CYS A 40 6.08 -6.19 -2.44
C CYS A 40 5.75 -5.30 -1.24
N ASN A 41 5.17 -4.11 -1.49
CA ASN A 41 4.73 -3.20 -0.44
C ASN A 41 3.64 -3.82 0.43
N TYR A 42 2.69 -4.54 -0.17
CA TYR A 42 1.68 -5.29 0.57
C TYR A 42 2.33 -6.29 1.53
N ILE A 43 3.28 -7.10 1.07
CA ILE A 43 3.99 -8.04 1.94
C ILE A 43 4.72 -7.31 3.07
N GLN A 44 5.42 -6.20 2.76
CA GLN A 44 6.16 -5.41 3.75
C GLN A 44 5.24 -4.78 4.81
N GLU A 45 4.15 -4.14 4.41
CA GLU A 45 3.20 -3.52 5.35
C GLU A 45 2.43 -4.56 6.14
N ALA A 46 1.99 -5.63 5.48
CA ALA A 46 1.36 -6.74 6.17
C ALA A 46 2.35 -7.37 7.17
N SER A 47 3.66 -7.37 6.87
CA SER A 47 4.68 -7.93 7.77
C SER A 47 4.90 -7.15 9.04
N ARG A 48 4.59 -5.85 9.01
CA ARG A 48 4.70 -4.94 10.13
C ARG A 48 3.58 -5.17 11.14
N MET A 49 2.36 -5.40 10.66
CA MET A 49 1.15 -5.42 11.47
C MET A 49 0.55 -6.83 11.54
N GLY A 50 0.97 -7.64 12.51
CA GLY A 50 0.05 -8.66 13.00
C GLY A 50 -1.09 -7.95 13.74
N TRP A 51 -2.34 -8.37 13.57
CA TRP A 51 -3.43 -7.91 14.42
C TRP A 51 -4.02 -9.11 15.15
N GLU A 52 -4.05 -9.04 16.48
CA GLU A 52 -4.76 -10.02 17.30
C GLU A 52 -6.26 -9.66 17.31
N VAL A 53 -7.10 -10.51 16.74
CA VAL A 53 -8.56 -10.34 16.75
C VAL A 53 -9.08 -10.71 18.14
N GLY A 54 -9.52 -9.72 18.93
CA GLY A 54 -10.07 -9.92 20.27
C GLY A 54 -10.36 -8.60 21.01
N PRO A 55 -11.14 -8.62 22.12
CA PRO A 55 -11.44 -7.40 22.86
C PRO A 55 -10.15 -6.75 23.41
N GLY A 56 -9.86 -5.56 22.91
CA GLY A 56 -8.59 -4.86 23.16
C GLY A 56 -7.52 -5.15 22.10
N GLU A 57 -7.93 -5.19 20.83
CA GLU A 57 -7.10 -5.39 19.63
C GLU A 57 -5.72 -4.73 19.79
N ARG A 58 -4.68 -5.56 19.75
CA ARG A 58 -3.28 -5.18 19.96
C ARG A 58 -2.46 -5.64 18.77
N GLU A 59 -1.43 -4.86 18.48
CA GLU A 59 -0.39 -5.20 17.52
C GLU A 59 0.23 -6.56 17.88
N ALA A 60 0.04 -7.55 17.00
CA ALA A 60 0.69 -8.84 17.01
C ALA A 60 2.00 -8.80 16.20
N PHE A 61 2.90 -9.72 16.50
CA PHE A 61 4.23 -9.76 15.90
C PHE A 61 4.14 -10.27 14.45
N GLY A 62 5.02 -9.76 13.57
CA GLY A 62 4.99 -9.97 12.10
C GLY A 62 5.03 -11.42 11.59
N TRP A 63 5.14 -11.59 10.26
CA TRP A 63 4.99 -12.90 9.56
C TRP A 63 5.97 -14.00 9.97
N VAL A 64 7.09 -13.65 10.59
CA VAL A 64 8.00 -14.59 11.25
C VAL A 64 8.11 -14.12 12.69
N ASP A 65 7.69 -14.96 13.63
CA ASP A 65 7.79 -14.61 15.04
C ASP A 65 9.27 -14.61 15.44
N VAL A 66 9.82 -13.43 15.74
CA VAL A 66 11.23 -13.25 16.12
C VAL A 66 11.65 -14.03 17.37
N ARG A 67 10.69 -14.55 18.15
CA ARG A 67 10.95 -15.26 19.41
C ARG A 67 11.25 -16.74 19.18
N ASP A 68 10.70 -17.34 18.14
CA ASP A 68 10.88 -18.77 17.83
C ASP A 68 11.24 -19.07 16.37
N GLY A 69 11.26 -18.07 15.48
CA GLY A 69 11.62 -18.21 14.08
C GLY A 69 10.57 -18.92 13.22
N LEU A 70 9.38 -19.20 13.79
CA LEU A 70 8.30 -19.90 13.09
C LEU A 70 7.33 -18.91 12.42
N GLU A 71 6.41 -19.44 11.63
CA GLU A 71 5.40 -18.66 10.91
C GLU A 71 4.49 -17.89 11.89
N GLY A 72 4.33 -16.60 11.63
CA GLY A 72 3.39 -15.68 12.26
C GLY A 72 2.39 -15.10 11.27
N PRO A 73 1.56 -14.13 11.70
CA PRO A 73 1.56 -13.49 13.00
C PRO A 73 1.04 -14.42 14.09
N LYS A 74 1.62 -14.35 15.28
CA LYS A 74 1.14 -15.08 16.46
C LYS A 74 0.50 -14.12 17.45
N THR A 75 -0.58 -14.56 18.09
CA THR A 75 -1.23 -13.82 19.17
C THR A 75 -0.23 -13.52 20.29
N ARG A 76 -0.46 -12.42 21.03
CA ARG A 76 0.40 -12.07 22.16
C ARG A 76 0.11 -12.99 23.35
N SER A 77 -1.15 -13.40 23.49
CA SER A 77 -1.59 -14.31 24.54
C SER A 77 -1.05 -15.73 24.30
N LEU A 78 -0.39 -16.30 25.31
CA LEU A 78 -0.15 -17.75 25.33
C LEU A 78 -1.47 -18.41 25.69
N ASP A 79 -2.03 -19.22 24.79
CA ASP A 79 -2.98 -20.23 25.22
C ASP A 79 -2.22 -21.21 26.14
N PRO A 80 -2.67 -21.44 27.38
CA PRO A 80 -1.98 -22.32 28.32
C PRO A 80 -1.88 -23.79 27.86
N ASN A 81 -2.69 -24.22 26.89
CA ASN A 81 -2.70 -25.60 26.40
C ASN A 81 -1.98 -25.78 25.06
N THR A 82 -1.95 -24.74 24.20
CA THR A 82 -1.37 -24.83 22.85
C THR A 82 -0.20 -23.88 22.59
N GLY A 83 0.17 -23.05 23.56
CA GLY A 83 1.16 -22.00 23.36
C GLY A 83 0.60 -20.81 22.57
N ARG A 84 1.47 -20.03 21.92
CA ARG A 84 1.02 -18.91 21.09
C ARG A 84 0.40 -19.43 19.80
N THR A 85 -0.87 -19.09 19.60
CA THR A 85 -1.62 -19.48 18.40
C THR A 85 -1.37 -18.48 17.27
N PRO A 86 -1.34 -18.92 15.99
CA PRO A 86 -1.38 -17.99 14.87
C PRO A 86 -2.59 -17.06 15.00
N ALA A 87 -2.38 -15.76 14.86
CA ALA A 87 -3.43 -14.75 14.83
C ALA A 87 -4.28 -14.83 13.55
N VAL A 88 -3.78 -15.56 12.55
CA VAL A 88 -4.46 -15.88 11.29
C VAL A 88 -4.38 -17.37 11.10
N ARG A 89 -5.52 -18.02 10.90
CA ARG A 89 -5.58 -19.47 10.69
C ARG A 89 -6.00 -19.79 9.26
N PRO A 90 -5.51 -20.91 8.68
CA PRO A 90 -5.93 -21.34 7.34
C PRO A 90 -7.45 -21.51 7.21
N GLU A 91 -8.14 -21.88 8.29
CA GLU A 91 -9.61 -22.00 8.34
C GLU A 91 -10.37 -20.66 8.24
N ASP A 92 -9.70 -19.51 8.41
CA ASP A 92 -10.32 -18.19 8.23
C ASP A 92 -10.67 -17.91 6.75
N GLY A 93 -10.14 -18.74 5.84
CA GLY A 93 -10.51 -18.79 4.43
C GLY A 93 -9.92 -17.66 3.56
N PRO A 94 -10.13 -17.72 2.24
CA PRO A 94 -9.61 -16.74 1.27
C PRO A 94 -10.26 -15.35 1.36
N ARG A 95 -11.27 -15.18 2.23
CA ARG A 95 -11.94 -13.91 2.54
C ARG A 95 -11.56 -13.35 3.90
N SER A 96 -10.63 -14.01 4.60
CA SER A 96 -10.02 -13.42 5.77
C SER A 96 -9.45 -12.06 5.38
N ILE A 97 -9.83 -11.00 6.12
CA ILE A 97 -9.14 -9.69 6.05
C ILE A 97 -7.65 -9.83 6.39
N ASN A 98 -7.27 -11.00 6.91
CA ASN A 98 -5.93 -11.35 7.25
C ASN A 98 -5.19 -12.03 6.08
N PHE A 99 -3.88 -11.89 6.09
CA PHE A 99 -2.98 -12.27 5.01
C PHE A 99 -3.03 -13.76 4.62
N PRO A 100 -2.83 -14.08 3.34
CA PRO A 100 -3.07 -15.41 2.79
C PRO A 100 -1.96 -16.41 3.20
N VAL A 101 -2.22 -17.22 4.23
CA VAL A 101 -1.39 -18.40 4.55
C VAL A 101 -2.05 -19.64 3.96
N GLY A 102 -1.34 -20.35 3.07
CA GLY A 102 -1.87 -21.53 2.36
C GLY A 102 -2.99 -21.24 1.35
N THR A 103 -3.31 -19.96 1.12
CA THR A 103 -4.28 -19.49 0.12
C THR A 103 -3.62 -18.41 -0.76
N SER A 104 -4.33 -17.91 -1.76
CA SER A 104 -3.89 -16.79 -2.60
C SER A 104 -4.81 -15.60 -2.37
N ALA A 105 -4.28 -14.47 -1.90
CA ALA A 105 -5.04 -13.23 -1.86
C ALA A 105 -4.99 -12.54 -3.22
N ARG A 106 -6.09 -11.88 -3.58
CA ARG A 106 -6.27 -11.19 -4.87
C ARG A 106 -6.63 -9.75 -4.62
N PHE A 107 -5.94 -8.85 -5.32
CA PHE A 107 -6.08 -7.41 -5.19
C PHE A 107 -6.28 -6.81 -6.58
N PRO A 108 -7.53 -6.61 -7.01
CA PRO A 108 -7.81 -5.79 -8.17
C PRO A 108 -7.47 -4.34 -7.83
N MET A 109 -6.67 -3.68 -8.66
CA MET A 109 -6.13 -2.36 -8.38
C MET A 109 -6.88 -1.33 -9.22
N TRP A 110 -7.80 -0.63 -8.58
CA TRP A 110 -8.42 0.56 -9.12
C TRP A 110 -8.03 1.78 -8.30
N VAL A 111 -8.03 2.93 -8.95
CA VAL A 111 -7.77 4.21 -8.30
C VAL A 111 -9.09 4.70 -7.70
N TRP A 112 -9.07 5.01 -6.41
CA TRP A 112 -10.20 5.64 -5.74
C TRP A 112 -10.41 7.05 -6.30
N HIS A 113 -11.66 7.54 -6.29
CA HIS A 113 -11.90 8.94 -6.62
C HIS A 113 -11.09 9.86 -5.71
N ARG A 114 -11.04 9.54 -4.41
CA ARG A 114 -10.22 10.21 -3.39
C ARG A 114 -9.79 9.20 -2.32
N THR A 115 -8.51 9.18 -1.94
CA THR A 115 -8.01 8.30 -0.87
C THR A 115 -8.41 8.83 0.52
N PRO A 116 -8.39 7.97 1.55
CA PRO A 116 -8.46 8.41 2.94
C PRO A 116 -7.39 9.46 3.22
N TYR A 117 -7.73 10.48 4.00
CA TYR A 117 -6.84 11.57 4.40
C TYR A 117 -6.17 12.29 3.21
N ALA A 118 -6.83 12.30 2.05
CA ALA A 118 -6.30 12.98 0.87
C ALA A 118 -6.11 14.47 1.15
N ILE A 119 -4.90 14.96 0.91
CA ILE A 119 -4.53 16.36 1.08
C ILE A 119 -4.70 17.15 -0.22
N ALA A 120 -5.03 18.43 -0.11
CA ALA A 120 -5.03 19.35 -1.23
C ALA A 120 -3.58 19.57 -1.71
N ALA A 121 -3.41 19.74 -3.03
CA ALA A 121 -2.10 20.05 -3.61
C ALA A 121 -1.73 21.54 -3.45
N ASP A 122 -2.71 22.39 -3.13
CA ASP A 122 -2.53 23.82 -2.99
C ASP A 122 -2.00 24.15 -1.60
N ALA A 123 -0.86 24.84 -1.54
CA ALA A 123 -0.36 25.40 -0.30
C ALA A 123 -1.27 26.55 0.14
N VAL A 124 -1.76 26.49 1.38
CA VAL A 124 -2.60 27.56 1.93
C VAL A 124 -1.77 28.48 2.81
N PHE A 125 -1.82 29.77 2.48
CA PHE A 125 -1.15 30.80 3.26
C PHE A 125 -1.89 31.07 4.57
N ASN A 126 -1.14 31.36 5.63
CA ASN A 126 -1.66 31.91 6.87
C ASN A 126 -1.46 33.43 6.88
N PRO A 127 -2.38 34.22 6.29
CA PRO A 127 -2.23 35.67 6.27
C PRO A 127 -2.29 36.21 7.70
N ILE A 128 -1.34 37.09 8.03
CA ILE A 128 -1.36 37.86 9.26
C ILE A 128 -2.41 38.96 9.10
N GLU A 129 -3.28 39.11 10.11
CA GLU A 129 -4.28 40.18 10.15
C GLU A 129 -3.61 41.55 10.16
N ARG A 130 -4.04 42.43 9.25
CA ARG A 130 -3.44 43.75 9.01
C ARG A 130 -4.31 44.89 9.52
N GLU A 131 -5.55 44.63 9.89
CA GLU A 131 -6.47 45.63 10.39
C GLU A 131 -6.21 45.92 11.88
N PRO A 132 -5.77 47.13 12.28
CA PRO A 132 -5.40 47.43 13.66
C PRO A 132 -6.56 47.35 14.66
N SER A 133 -7.80 47.45 14.19
CA SER A 133 -9.00 47.34 15.02
C SER A 133 -9.40 45.88 15.31
N HIS A 134 -8.78 44.91 14.63
CA HIS A 134 -9.07 43.49 14.81
C HIS A 134 -8.36 42.93 16.06
N PRO A 135 -9.01 42.10 16.90
CA PRO A 135 -8.41 41.55 18.12
C PRO A 135 -7.15 40.71 17.87
N ASP A 136 -7.02 40.17 16.65
CA ASP A 136 -5.89 39.34 16.22
C ASP A 136 -4.86 40.10 15.37
N PHE A 137 -4.88 41.44 15.37
CA PHE A 137 -3.95 42.28 14.60
C PHE A 137 -2.48 41.87 14.84
N ALA A 138 -1.75 41.68 13.74
CA ALA A 138 -0.34 41.30 13.75
C ALA A 138 -0.02 39.95 14.43
N MET A 139 -1.02 39.12 14.77
CA MET A 139 -0.81 37.82 15.40
C MET A 139 -0.59 36.71 14.35
N PRO A 140 0.49 35.91 14.44
CA PRO A 140 0.81 34.86 13.48
C PRO A 140 0.12 33.53 13.82
N TYR A 141 -1.21 33.50 13.77
CA TYR A 141 -1.96 32.28 14.04
C TYR A 141 -1.89 31.29 12.87
N LEU A 142 -1.70 29.99 13.20
CA LEU A 142 -1.81 28.89 12.25
C LEU A 142 -3.30 28.54 12.04
N ARG A 143 -4.06 29.45 11.43
CA ARG A 143 -5.51 29.28 11.18
C ARG A 143 -5.81 28.22 10.12
N TYR A 144 -4.88 28.06 9.18
CA TYR A 144 -4.94 27.16 8.05
C TYR A 144 -3.66 26.29 8.08
N PRO A 145 -3.61 25.23 8.90
CA PRO A 145 -2.45 24.37 8.95
C PRO A 145 -2.23 23.66 7.60
N ASP A 146 -0.98 23.60 7.16
CA ASP A 146 -0.57 22.91 5.93
C ASP A 146 0.02 21.54 6.30
N PRO A 147 -0.36 20.44 5.61
CA PRO A 147 -1.28 20.34 4.47
C PRO A 147 -2.76 20.50 4.82
N GLN A 148 -3.53 21.10 3.90
CA GLN A 148 -5.00 21.15 3.96
C GLN A 148 -5.63 19.84 3.43
N PRO A 149 -6.85 19.49 3.87
CA PRO A 149 -7.61 18.39 3.28
C PRO A 149 -8.01 18.67 1.82
N ALA A 150 -8.17 17.63 1.00
CA ALA A 150 -8.69 17.73 -0.36
C ALA A 150 -10.21 17.99 -0.41
N VAL A 151 -10.91 17.90 0.72
CA VAL A 151 -12.34 18.21 0.86
C VAL A 151 -12.56 19.06 2.09
N VAL A 152 -13.68 19.79 2.11
CA VAL A 152 -14.08 20.57 3.28
C VAL A 152 -14.26 19.62 4.46
N ASN A 153 -13.32 19.65 5.40
CA ASN A 153 -13.36 18.85 6.63
C ASN A 153 -14.04 19.61 7.79
N TYR A 154 -14.90 20.57 7.45
CA TYR A 154 -15.63 21.42 8.38
C TYR A 154 -14.75 22.03 9.48
N TRP A 155 -13.48 22.33 9.14
CA TRP A 155 -12.61 23.14 9.97
C TRP A 155 -13.27 24.50 10.17
N THR A 156 -13.75 24.74 11.38
CA THR A 156 -14.03 26.08 11.86
C THR A 156 -12.74 26.61 12.46
N PRO A 157 -12.25 27.79 12.03
CA PRO A 157 -11.22 28.50 12.78
C PRO A 157 -11.63 28.53 14.25
N GLY A 158 -10.69 28.24 15.15
CA GLY A 158 -10.94 28.44 16.57
C GLY A 158 -11.43 29.87 16.80
N GLY A 159 -12.28 30.07 17.82
CA GLY A 159 -12.63 31.42 18.25
C GLY A 159 -11.38 32.24 18.62
N ALA A 160 -11.54 33.54 18.89
CA ALA A 160 -10.43 34.40 19.29
C ALA A 160 -9.57 33.74 20.39
N GLY A 161 -8.27 33.59 20.12
CA GLY A 161 -7.32 32.95 21.04
C GLY A 161 -7.29 31.41 21.05
N SER A 162 -7.93 30.72 20.09
CA SER A 162 -7.95 29.25 20.03
C SER A 162 -7.38 28.69 18.72
N ALA A 163 -6.64 27.58 18.81
CA ALA A 163 -6.17 26.79 17.67
C ALA A 163 -7.30 25.93 17.06
N VAL A 164 -7.00 25.21 15.98
CA VAL A 164 -7.96 24.34 15.27
C VAL A 164 -8.47 23.22 16.19
N ASN A 165 -9.77 22.95 16.14
CA ASN A 165 -10.45 21.86 16.85
C ASN A 165 -10.48 20.61 15.93
N ASP A 166 -10.10 19.44 16.46
CA ASP A 166 -10.05 18.14 15.78
C ASP A 166 -11.35 17.30 15.84
N GLN A 167 -12.35 17.77 16.59
CA GLN A 167 -13.63 17.10 16.80
C GLN A 167 -14.50 17.00 15.53
N ASN A 168 -14.10 17.64 14.42
CA ASN A 168 -14.83 17.63 13.16
C ASN A 168 -14.20 16.75 12.07
N PHE A 169 -13.03 16.13 12.30
CA PHE A 169 -12.38 15.29 11.28
C PHE A 169 -13.18 14.05 10.94
N ASP A 170 -13.77 13.40 11.95
CA ASP A 170 -14.56 12.18 11.81
C ASP A 170 -16.02 12.46 12.21
N ARG A 171 -16.72 13.25 11.39
CA ARG A 171 -18.13 13.59 11.70
C ARG A 171 -19.10 12.44 11.42
N GLY A 172 -18.64 11.29 10.90
CA GLY A 172 -19.48 10.13 10.57
C GLY A 172 -20.72 10.49 9.73
N LEU A 173 -20.67 11.61 9.00
CA LEU A 173 -21.86 12.32 8.53
C LEU A 173 -22.26 11.77 7.17
N ILE A 174 -23.04 10.69 7.19
CA ILE A 174 -24.07 10.18 6.24
C ILE A 174 -23.66 9.93 4.77
N ASP A 175 -22.73 10.69 4.19
CA ASP A 175 -22.27 10.53 2.82
C ASP A 175 -20.76 10.20 2.78
N PRO A 176 -20.40 8.92 2.57
CA PRO A 176 -19.00 8.48 2.48
C PRO A 176 -18.24 9.20 1.37
N THR A 177 -18.89 9.82 0.38
CA THR A 177 -18.20 10.54 -0.69
C THR A 177 -17.67 11.92 -0.28
N SER A 178 -18.08 12.43 0.88
CA SER A 178 -17.73 13.77 1.38
C SER A 178 -16.75 13.77 2.57
N ASP A 179 -16.44 12.60 3.12
CA ASP A 179 -15.61 12.47 4.32
C ASP A 179 -14.10 12.51 3.98
N TYR A 180 -13.33 13.26 4.78
CA TYR A 180 -11.88 13.32 4.70
C TYR A 180 -11.24 12.04 5.23
N VAL A 181 -11.76 11.48 6.33
CA VAL A 181 -11.18 10.31 7.02
C VAL A 181 -11.33 9.06 6.18
N HIS A 182 -12.49 8.88 5.55
CA HIS A 182 -12.80 7.65 4.80
C HIS A 182 -12.50 7.75 3.29
N GLY A 183 -12.39 8.97 2.73
CA GLY A 183 -12.19 9.17 1.28
C GLY A 183 -13.41 8.80 0.44
N ASP A 184 -13.28 8.77 -0.90
CA ASP A 184 -14.32 8.31 -1.82
C ASP A 184 -13.87 7.00 -2.49
N PRO A 185 -14.35 5.83 -2.01
CA PRO A 185 -13.86 4.52 -2.46
C PRO A 185 -14.37 4.12 -3.85
N ARG A 186 -15.25 4.92 -4.46
CA ARG A 186 -15.75 4.63 -5.81
C ARG A 186 -14.58 4.55 -6.78
N PRO A 187 -14.53 3.50 -7.63
CA PRO A 187 -13.45 3.35 -8.59
C PRO A 187 -13.55 4.43 -9.66
N ARG A 188 -12.41 5.02 -10.04
CA ARG A 188 -12.34 5.81 -11.26
C ARG A 188 -12.54 4.87 -12.45
N MET A 189 -13.53 5.15 -13.29
CA MET A 189 -13.93 4.28 -14.40
C MET A 189 -12.77 3.92 -15.32
N ASN A 190 -11.83 4.86 -15.55
CA ASN A 190 -10.64 4.64 -16.37
C ASN A 190 -9.60 3.72 -15.75
N SER A 191 -9.68 3.39 -14.46
CA SER A 191 -8.74 2.52 -13.74
C SER A 191 -9.29 1.13 -13.45
N THR A 192 -10.60 0.93 -13.64
CA THR A 192 -11.26 -0.34 -13.32
C THR A 192 -10.82 -1.40 -14.31
N GLY A 193 -10.39 -2.57 -13.81
CA GLY A 193 -9.94 -3.67 -14.67
C GLY A 193 -8.65 -3.38 -15.45
N MET A 194 -7.86 -2.39 -15.05
CA MET A 194 -6.57 -2.12 -15.70
C MET A 194 -5.44 -2.98 -15.13
N ALA A 195 -5.41 -3.19 -13.82
CA ALA A 195 -4.29 -3.83 -13.16
C ALA A 195 -4.73 -4.60 -11.92
N TRP A 196 -3.97 -5.61 -11.56
CA TRP A 196 -4.19 -6.40 -10.36
C TRP A 196 -2.90 -7.13 -9.95
N PHE A 197 -2.85 -7.55 -8.69
CA PHE A 197 -1.87 -8.52 -8.24
C PHE A 197 -2.49 -9.59 -7.35
N ARG A 198 -1.79 -10.71 -7.22
CA ARG A 198 -2.08 -11.79 -6.28
C ARG A 198 -0.84 -12.10 -5.49
N VAL A 199 -1.03 -12.50 -4.24
CA VAL A 199 0.05 -12.98 -3.37
C VAL A 199 -0.32 -14.34 -2.85
N HIS A 200 0.55 -15.31 -3.09
CA HIS A 200 0.51 -16.63 -2.51
C HIS A 200 1.75 -16.83 -1.65
N ARG A 201 1.59 -17.31 -0.42
CA ARG A 201 2.71 -17.63 0.47
C ARG A 201 3.06 -19.11 0.32
N SER A 202 4.18 -19.41 -0.34
CA SER A 202 4.66 -20.78 -0.57
C SER A 202 5.54 -21.31 0.56
N GLY A 203 6.00 -20.45 1.47
CA GLY A 203 6.74 -20.85 2.67
C GLY A 203 6.86 -19.72 3.70
N PRO A 204 7.68 -19.89 4.75
CA PRO A 204 7.76 -18.94 5.86
C PRO A 204 8.16 -17.52 5.43
N ALA A 205 9.01 -17.41 4.42
CA ALA A 205 9.58 -16.16 3.91
C ALA A 205 9.45 -16.03 2.38
N ARG A 206 8.82 -17.01 1.72
CA ARG A 206 8.74 -17.09 0.25
C ARG A 206 7.33 -16.82 -0.23
N PHE A 207 7.23 -15.99 -1.26
CA PHE A 207 5.98 -15.56 -1.85
C PHE A 207 6.03 -15.66 -3.36
N ILE A 208 4.91 -16.07 -3.94
CA ILE A 208 4.64 -15.96 -5.35
C ILE A 208 3.73 -14.76 -5.55
N ILE A 209 4.23 -13.77 -6.28
CA ILE A 209 3.46 -12.59 -6.69
C ILE A 209 3.10 -12.76 -8.16
N THR A 210 1.80 -12.82 -8.44
CA THR A 210 1.30 -12.78 -9.83
C THR A 210 0.76 -11.40 -10.10
N CYS A 211 1.23 -10.77 -11.16
CA CYS A 211 0.81 -9.44 -11.56
C CYS A 211 0.15 -9.51 -12.93
N GLY A 212 -0.92 -8.75 -13.13
CA GLY A 212 -1.58 -8.66 -14.42
C GLY A 212 -2.00 -7.24 -14.75
N ALA A 213 -2.01 -6.95 -16.05
CA ALA A 213 -2.61 -5.76 -16.62
C ALA A 213 -3.75 -6.17 -17.56
N GLY A 214 -4.98 -6.17 -17.03
CA GLY A 214 -6.17 -6.58 -17.76
C GLY A 214 -7.39 -6.79 -16.86
N ALA A 215 -8.50 -7.11 -17.52
CA ALA A 215 -9.83 -7.08 -16.94
C ALA A 215 -10.20 -8.34 -16.15
N THR A 216 -9.34 -9.37 -16.09
CA THR A 216 -9.67 -10.61 -15.40
C THR A 216 -9.62 -10.48 -13.88
N GLN A 217 -9.16 -9.34 -13.36
CA GLN A 217 -9.05 -9.02 -11.94
C GLN A 217 -8.18 -10.02 -11.14
N GLY A 218 -7.41 -10.87 -11.81
CA GLY A 218 -6.59 -11.91 -11.18
C GLY A 218 -7.30 -13.23 -10.93
N PHE A 219 -8.44 -13.49 -11.57
CA PHE A 219 -8.97 -14.85 -11.60
C PHE A 219 -8.09 -15.75 -12.45
N ARG A 220 -7.78 -16.96 -11.94
CA ARG A 220 -6.99 -17.94 -12.69
C ARG A 220 -7.83 -18.69 -13.69
N ARG A 221 -9.02 -19.15 -13.28
CA ARG A 221 -10.00 -19.83 -14.12
C ARG A 221 -11.38 -19.24 -13.90
N TRP A 222 -12.24 -19.42 -14.89
CA TRP A 222 -13.68 -19.17 -14.76
C TRP A 222 -14.33 -19.93 -13.60
N THR A 223 -13.85 -21.15 -13.33
CA THR A 223 -14.32 -21.99 -12.23
C THR A 223 -14.00 -21.44 -10.85
N ASP A 224 -13.00 -20.56 -10.73
CA ASP A 224 -12.57 -19.98 -9.45
C ASP A 224 -13.47 -18.81 -9.02
N MET A 225 -14.32 -18.33 -9.94
CA MET A 225 -15.27 -17.24 -9.70
C MET A 225 -16.54 -17.73 -9.02
N SER A 226 -17.02 -16.93 -8.06
CA SER A 226 -18.38 -17.06 -7.56
C SER A 226 -19.39 -16.59 -8.62
N LEU A 227 -20.67 -16.95 -8.48
CA LEU A 227 -21.74 -16.48 -9.38
C LEU A 227 -21.80 -14.94 -9.46
N THR A 228 -21.55 -14.24 -8.35
CA THR A 228 -21.51 -12.77 -8.31
C THR A 228 -20.32 -12.21 -9.08
N ASP A 229 -19.17 -12.88 -9.05
CA ASP A 229 -17.99 -12.44 -9.81
C ASP A 229 -18.22 -12.63 -11.32
N ARG A 230 -18.86 -13.74 -11.72
CA ARG A 230 -19.18 -14.03 -13.14
C ARG A 230 -20.12 -13.01 -13.76
N GLN A 231 -21.07 -12.48 -12.97
CA GLN A 231 -21.97 -11.42 -13.43
C GLN A 231 -21.23 -10.16 -13.91
N GLN A 232 -20.03 -9.88 -13.40
CA GLN A 232 -19.21 -8.76 -13.85
C GLN A 232 -18.72 -8.93 -15.29
N PHE A 233 -18.69 -10.19 -15.77
CA PHE A 233 -18.36 -10.58 -17.14
C PHE A 233 -19.61 -11.00 -17.92
N GLY A 234 -20.81 -10.61 -17.46
CA GLY A 234 -22.07 -10.99 -18.11
C GLY A 234 -22.40 -12.48 -18.06
N ASP A 235 -21.75 -13.25 -17.18
CA ASP A 235 -21.81 -14.72 -17.12
C ASP A 235 -21.38 -15.40 -18.44
N ASP A 236 -20.51 -14.74 -19.21
CA ASP A 236 -19.99 -15.19 -20.50
C ASP A 236 -18.52 -15.66 -20.36
N GLU A 237 -18.33 -16.98 -20.27
CA GLU A 237 -17.00 -17.60 -20.18
C GLU A 237 -16.12 -17.33 -21.42
N PRO A 238 -16.63 -17.46 -22.67
CA PRO A 238 -15.89 -17.03 -23.85
C PRO A 238 -15.36 -15.60 -23.78
N LEU A 239 -16.18 -14.64 -23.37
CA LEU A 239 -15.75 -13.25 -23.19
C LEU A 239 -14.59 -13.15 -22.18
N TRP A 240 -14.70 -13.86 -21.06
CA TRP A 240 -13.64 -13.86 -20.06
C TRP A 240 -12.34 -14.49 -20.57
N LEU A 241 -12.42 -15.58 -21.35
CA LEU A 241 -11.26 -16.21 -21.98
C LEU A 241 -10.58 -15.25 -22.98
N ASP A 242 -11.36 -14.49 -23.75
CA ASP A 242 -10.81 -13.48 -24.65
C ASP A 242 -10.09 -12.37 -23.89
N LEU A 243 -10.66 -11.88 -22.78
CA LEU A 243 -10.00 -10.91 -21.90
C LEU A 243 -8.73 -11.48 -21.29
N ARG A 244 -8.75 -12.75 -20.89
CA ARG A 244 -7.58 -13.45 -20.31
C ARG A 244 -6.46 -13.61 -21.31
N ASN A 245 -6.76 -13.89 -22.57
CA ASN A 245 -5.77 -14.05 -23.64
C ASN A 245 -5.11 -12.72 -24.04
N GLN A 246 -5.78 -11.59 -23.80
CA GLN A 246 -5.25 -10.25 -24.08
C GLN A 246 -4.43 -9.66 -22.92
N GLU A 247 -4.45 -10.30 -21.76
CA GLU A 247 -3.86 -9.79 -20.54
C GLU A 247 -2.35 -10.01 -20.48
N ALA A 248 -1.59 -8.97 -20.10
CA ALA A 248 -0.18 -9.13 -19.79
C ALA A 248 -0.01 -9.67 -18.37
N ILE A 249 0.49 -10.91 -18.24
CA ILE A 249 0.64 -11.59 -16.94
C ILE A 249 2.11 -11.88 -16.68
N MET A 250 2.53 -11.63 -15.45
CA MET A 250 3.89 -11.93 -14.99
C MET A 250 3.84 -12.60 -13.63
N TRP A 251 4.75 -13.54 -13.43
CA TRP A 251 4.90 -14.27 -12.19
C TRP A 251 6.28 -14.03 -11.61
N TYR A 252 6.33 -13.82 -10.31
CA TYR A 252 7.55 -13.56 -9.57
C TYR A 252 7.57 -14.43 -8.33
N GLU A 253 8.74 -14.95 -8.02
CA GLU A 253 9.04 -15.48 -6.71
C GLU A 253 9.90 -14.48 -5.95
N VAL A 254 9.55 -14.21 -4.71
CA VAL A 254 10.28 -13.28 -3.83
C VAL A 254 10.54 -13.93 -2.48
N GLU A 255 11.72 -13.64 -1.91
CA GLU A 255 12.04 -14.01 -0.53
C GLU A 255 12.14 -12.75 0.31
N TRP A 256 11.26 -12.63 1.30
CA TRP A 256 11.26 -11.57 2.30
C TRP A 256 12.01 -12.01 3.54
N SER A 257 12.80 -11.13 4.14
CA SER A 257 13.53 -11.40 5.37
C SER A 257 13.31 -10.28 6.39
N PRO A 258 13.01 -10.62 7.66
CA PRO A 258 13.00 -9.62 8.73
C PRO A 258 14.41 -9.13 9.09
N ALA A 259 15.45 -9.87 8.67
CA ALA A 259 16.79 -9.80 9.28
C ALA A 259 17.83 -9.00 8.49
N VAL A 260 17.51 -8.39 7.35
CA VAL A 260 18.52 -7.68 6.53
C VAL A 260 18.28 -6.17 6.54
N GLY A 261 18.53 -5.57 7.70
CA GLY A 261 18.91 -4.16 7.80
C GLY A 261 20.39 -4.10 8.16
N GLY A 262 21.27 -4.24 7.17
CA GLY A 262 22.67 -3.92 7.36
C GLY A 262 22.80 -2.42 7.52
N ALA A 263 22.70 -1.92 8.75
CA ALA A 263 23.15 -0.57 9.03
C ALA A 263 24.68 -0.62 9.09
N THR A 264 25.34 -0.18 8.01
CA THR A 264 26.73 0.28 8.11
C THR A 264 26.71 1.53 8.98
N TYR A 265 26.88 1.35 10.28
CA TYR A 265 27.12 2.47 11.17
C TYR A 265 28.57 2.92 11.01
N GLN A 266 28.76 4.10 10.44
CA GLN A 266 29.94 4.90 10.71
C GLN A 266 29.75 5.53 12.09
N CYS A 267 30.22 4.87 13.14
CA CYS A 267 30.50 5.56 14.39
C CYS A 267 31.72 6.42 14.14
N ILE A 268 31.51 7.72 14.03
CA ILE A 268 32.56 8.64 14.42
C ILE A 268 32.38 8.76 15.95
N ASP A 269 33.45 8.54 16.73
CA ASP A 269 33.52 8.65 18.21
C ASP A 269 34.44 9.82 18.65
N ASN A 270 34.08 10.61 19.67
CA ASN A 270 34.76 11.86 20.04
C ASN A 270 35.33 11.75 21.46
N GLU A 271 36.43 11.01 21.59
CA GLU A 271 37.26 11.11 22.79
C GLU A 271 38.13 12.38 22.74
N GLN A 272 37.69 13.39 23.48
CA GLN A 272 38.50 14.37 24.21
C GLN A 272 39.51 15.27 23.46
N ARG A 273 39.17 15.88 22.30
CA ARG A 273 39.92 17.06 21.80
C ARG A 273 39.02 18.16 21.20
N PRO A 274 39.42 19.45 21.24
CA PRO A 274 38.52 20.58 20.97
C PRO A 274 38.06 20.78 19.52
N ASP A 275 38.62 20.10 18.51
CA ASP A 275 38.51 20.57 17.12
C ASP A 275 37.99 19.55 16.09
N HIS A 276 37.38 18.43 16.48
CA HIS A 276 36.84 17.44 15.53
C HIS A 276 35.31 17.32 15.62
N TYR A 277 34.63 17.48 14.47
CA TYR A 277 33.17 17.35 14.38
C TYR A 277 32.72 15.91 14.26
N GLN A 278 31.55 15.65 14.85
CA GLN A 278 30.92 14.36 14.79
C GLN A 278 29.41 14.46 14.70
N TRP A 279 28.86 13.94 13.60
CA TRP A 279 27.43 14.01 13.30
C TRP A 279 26.68 12.80 13.87
N ARG A 280 25.54 13.04 14.53
CA ARG A 280 24.56 12.01 14.91
C ARG A 280 23.15 12.40 14.45
N PRO A 281 22.45 11.56 13.65
CA PRO A 281 21.01 11.70 13.41
C PRO A 281 20.14 10.67 14.19
N PHE A 282 18.82 10.92 14.09
CA PHE A 282 17.64 10.63 14.92
C PHE A 282 17.51 9.38 15.85
N ASN A 283 17.49 9.71 17.16
CA ASN A 283 16.45 9.44 18.20
C ASN A 283 16.50 8.17 19.10
N PRO A 284 15.76 8.17 20.23
CA PRO A 284 16.13 8.63 21.58
C PRO A 284 16.52 7.46 22.50
N VAL A 285 17.44 7.74 23.43
CA VAL A 285 17.99 6.77 24.37
C VAL A 285 17.00 6.51 25.51
N HIS A 286 16.87 5.25 25.95
CA HIS A 286 16.24 4.91 27.23
C HIS A 286 17.04 5.56 28.38
N GLU A 287 16.62 6.73 28.80
CA GLU A 287 17.19 7.44 29.95
C GLU A 287 16.47 6.94 31.21
N ASN A 288 16.99 5.88 31.85
CA ASN A 288 16.62 5.55 33.25
C ASN A 288 17.56 4.59 33.99
N TYR A 289 18.75 4.26 33.47
CA TYR A 289 19.74 3.50 34.24
C TYR A 289 20.89 4.39 34.71
N PRO A 290 21.07 4.58 36.04
CA PRO A 290 22.24 5.29 36.58
C PRO A 290 23.46 4.37 36.41
N GLY A 291 24.10 4.43 35.24
CA GLY A 291 25.24 3.58 34.85
C GLY A 291 24.98 2.65 33.65
N GLY A 292 23.87 2.81 32.92
CA GLY A 292 23.58 1.97 31.75
C GLY A 292 24.45 2.34 30.54
N HIS A 293 25.17 1.37 29.98
CA HIS A 293 25.77 1.50 28.65
C HIS A 293 24.68 1.89 27.65
N GLN A 294 24.93 2.95 26.88
CA GLN A 294 24.08 3.29 25.73
C GLN A 294 24.23 2.15 24.72
N SER A 295 23.24 1.26 24.64
CA SER A 295 23.19 0.33 23.52
C SER A 295 22.72 1.12 22.29
N GLN A 296 23.42 0.91 21.18
CA GLN A 296 22.99 1.47 19.91
C GLN A 296 21.58 0.97 19.61
N THR A 297 20.65 1.88 19.33
CA THR A 297 19.39 1.51 18.72
C THR A 297 19.71 0.94 17.33
N HIS A 298 19.71 -0.38 17.23
CA HIS A 298 19.74 -1.06 15.94
C HIS A 298 18.67 -0.44 15.05
N ALA A 299 19.02 -0.03 13.83
CA ALA A 299 18.03 0.29 12.81
C ALA A 299 17.16 -0.96 12.65
N ARG A 300 16.00 -0.93 13.31
CA ARG A 300 15.06 -2.04 13.22
C ARG A 300 14.60 -2.02 11.78
N ASN A 301 14.86 -3.11 11.05
CA ASN A 301 14.26 -3.34 9.74
C ASN A 301 12.77 -3.66 9.96
N MET A 302 11.99 -2.63 10.33
CA MET A 302 10.63 -2.77 10.86
C MET A 302 9.65 -3.38 9.85
N VAL A 303 10.01 -3.39 8.57
CA VAL A 303 9.18 -3.88 7.45
C VAL A 303 9.82 -5.06 6.71
N GLY A 304 11.00 -5.51 7.14
CA GLY A 304 11.81 -6.50 6.43
C GLY A 304 12.27 -6.04 5.04
N THR A 305 13.12 -6.85 4.41
CA THR A 305 13.70 -6.58 3.09
C THR A 305 13.61 -7.80 2.20
N PHE A 306 13.45 -7.58 0.89
CA PHE A 306 13.50 -8.66 -0.08
C PHE A 306 14.95 -9.03 -0.39
N ARG A 307 15.29 -10.31 -0.17
CA ARG A 307 16.62 -10.85 -0.50
C ARG A 307 16.79 -11.08 -1.98
N TYR A 308 15.73 -11.54 -2.64
CA TYR A 308 15.68 -11.65 -4.08
C TYR A 308 14.26 -11.46 -4.60
N ILE A 309 14.21 -11.11 -5.88
CA ILE A 309 13.01 -11.08 -6.71
C ILE A 309 13.38 -11.76 -8.02
N GLN A 310 12.74 -12.88 -8.33
CA GLN A 310 13.01 -13.67 -9.52
C GLN A 310 11.76 -13.76 -10.39
N ARG A 311 11.85 -13.33 -11.65
CA ARG A 311 10.79 -13.55 -12.63
C ARG A 311 10.73 -15.02 -13.02
N LEU A 312 9.55 -15.64 -12.94
CA LEU A 312 9.31 -17.00 -13.37
C LEU A 312 8.96 -17.02 -14.87
N ARG A 313 9.44 -18.03 -15.58
CA ARG A 313 9.19 -18.21 -17.03
C ARG A 313 7.83 -18.83 -17.32
N HIS A 314 7.29 -19.57 -16.37
CA HIS A 314 6.06 -20.33 -16.50
C HIS A 314 5.12 -20.00 -15.35
N GLU A 315 3.84 -20.21 -15.61
CA GLU A 315 2.79 -20.13 -14.61
C GLU A 315 3.11 -21.11 -13.46
N PRO A 316 3.19 -20.63 -12.20
CA PRO A 316 3.41 -21.51 -11.06
C PRO A 316 2.20 -22.43 -10.84
N THR A 317 2.42 -23.61 -10.27
CA THR A 317 1.34 -24.55 -9.94
C THR A 317 0.40 -23.96 -8.90
N ASP A 318 0.96 -23.28 -7.90
CA ASP A 318 0.29 -22.79 -6.70
C ASP A 318 -0.01 -21.28 -6.80
N TRP A 319 -0.70 -20.85 -7.88
CA TRP A 319 -1.30 -19.50 -7.97
C TRP A 319 -2.80 -19.54 -7.81
#